data_AF-A0A644X6W7-F1
#
_entry.id   AF-A0A644X6W7-F1
#
_cell.length_a   1.000
_cell.length_b   1.000
_cell.length_c   1.000
_cell.angle_alpha   90.00
_cell.angle_beta   90.00
_cell.angle_gamma   90.00
#
_symmetry.space_group_name_H-M   'P 1'
#
loop_
_entity.id
_entity.type
_entity.pdbx_description
1 polymer ?
#
loop_
_entity_poly.entity_id
_entity_poly.type
_entity_poly.pdbx_seq_one_letter_code
_entity_poly.pdbx_strand_id
1 'polypeptide(L)' 'MLVYYKRNKQTAVYDSDKLQTVGRPEPPEQPRRPFVSCGNCPYPSHGFQCYTTEGDCLKTHLQKFENQRKAGKT' A
#
# COMPACT_ATOMS: atom_id res chain seq x y z
N MET A 1 -12.48 16.00 -26.38
CA MET A 1 -13.94 16.21 -26.17
C MET A 1 -14.17 17.54 -25.48
N LEU A 2 -14.99 18.40 -26.07
CA LEU A 2 -15.32 19.73 -25.52
C LEU A 2 -16.71 19.74 -24.92
N VAL A 3 -16.84 20.22 -23.69
CA VAL A 3 -18.11 20.40 -22.98
C VAL A 3 -18.26 21.84 -22.53
N TYR A 4 -19.32 22.50 -22.98
CA TYR A 4 -19.64 23.87 -22.62
C TYR A 4 -20.70 23.88 -21.52
N TYR A 5 -20.49 24.68 -20.46
CA TYR A 5 -21.43 24.79 -19.35
C TYR A 5 -21.45 26.20 -18.75
N LYS A 6 -22.52 26.54 -18.03
CA LYS A 6 -22.63 27.82 -17.31
C LYS A 6 -22.16 27.67 -15.86
N ARG A 7 -21.23 28.52 -15.43
CA ARG A 7 -20.78 28.63 -14.04
C ARG A 7 -20.77 30.11 -13.65
N ASN A 8 -21.48 30.48 -12.58
CA ASN A 8 -21.53 31.87 -12.08
C ASN A 8 -21.88 32.91 -13.17
N LYS A 9 -22.91 32.63 -13.98
CA LYS A 9 -23.35 33.44 -15.14
C LYS A 9 -22.34 33.56 -16.30
N GLN A 10 -21.14 32.99 -16.17
CA GLN A 10 -20.12 32.92 -17.23
C GLN A 10 -20.15 31.57 -17.95
N THR A 11 -19.77 31.57 -19.22
CA THR A 11 -19.61 30.34 -20.01
C THR A 11 -18.22 29.76 -19.74
N ALA A 12 -18.16 28.52 -19.28
CA ALA A 12 -16.95 27.77 -19.05
C ALA A 12 -16.84 26.60 -20.04
N VAL A 13 -15.61 26.19 -20.34
CA VAL A 13 -15.31 25.10 -21.27
C VAL A 13 -14.47 24.06 -20.53
N TYR A 14 -14.93 22.82 -20.58
CA TYR A 14 -14.16 21.65 -20.21
C TYR A 14 -13.59 21.02 -21.48
N ASP A 15 -12.28 20.88 -21.53
CA ASP A 15 -11.54 20.32 -22.66
C ASP A 15 -10.78 19.11 -22.17
N SER A 16 -11.26 17.91 -22.54
CA SER A 16 -10.64 16.65 -22.12
C SER A 16 -9.22 16.51 -22.65
N ASP A 17 -8.93 17.14 -23.79
CA ASP A 17 -7.66 16.98 -24.49
C ASP A 17 -6.56 17.85 -23.83
N LYS A 18 -6.96 18.75 -22.92
CA LYS A 18 -6.08 19.54 -22.05
C LYS A 18 -5.88 18.93 -20.67
N LEU A 19 -6.47 17.77 -20.37
CA LEU A 19 -6.22 17.09 -19.11
C LEU A 19 -4.83 16.46 -19.16
N GLN A 20 -3.89 17.08 -18.45
CA GLN A 20 -2.61 16.44 -18.19
C GLN A 20 -2.83 15.25 -17.26
N THR A 21 -2.82 14.05 -17.80
CA THR A 21 -2.51 12.87 -17.00
C THR A 21 -1.05 13.00 -16.60
N VAL A 22 -0.78 13.49 -15.39
CA VAL A 22 0.57 13.35 -14.84
C VAL A 22 0.93 11.86 -14.94
N GLY A 23 2.06 11.56 -15.56
CA GLY A 23 2.53 10.18 -15.70
C GLY A 23 2.52 9.50 -14.34
N ARG A 24 2.32 8.18 -14.31
CA ARG A 24 2.35 7.40 -13.07
C ARG A 24 3.61 7.83 -12.29
N PRO A 25 3.47 8.47 -11.11
CA PRO A 25 4.63 8.85 -10.35
C PRO A 25 5.43 7.59 -10.04
N GLU A 26 6.76 7.68 -10.09
CA GLU A 26 7.60 6.57 -9.68
C GLU A 26 7.17 6.14 -8.27
N PRO A 27 7.03 4.82 -8.03
CA PRO A 27 6.73 4.33 -6.70
C PRO A 27 7.76 4.91 -5.72
N PRO A 28 7.32 5.46 -4.57
CA PRO A 28 8.25 5.98 -3.58
C PRO A 28 9.25 4.89 -3.18
N GLU A 29 10.49 5.30 -2.94
CA GLU A 29 11.55 4.40 -2.50
C GLU A 29 11.09 3.65 -1.24
N GLN A 30 11.28 2.33 -1.24
CA GLN A 30 10.82 1.51 -0.13
C GLN A 30 11.56 1.94 1.15
N PRO A 31 10.84 2.25 2.25
CA PRO A 31 11.47 2.66 3.49
C PRO A 31 12.45 1.57 3.97
N ARG A 32 13.62 2.00 4.44
CA ARG A 32 14.64 1.10 4.98
C ARG A 32 14.08 0.38 6.21
N ARG A 33 14.02 -0.94 6.13
CA ARG A 33 13.49 -1.81 7.21
C ARG A 33 14.53 -1.97 8.32
N PRO A 34 14.12 -2.05 9.60
CA PRO A 34 15.06 -2.33 10.70
C PRO A 34 15.60 -3.77 10.67
N PHE A 35 14.85 -4.73 10.11
CA PHE A 35 15.19 -6.16 10.14
C PHE A 35 15.06 -6.82 8.75
N VAL A 36 16.01 -7.70 8.43
CA VAL A 36 16.09 -8.46 7.15
C VAL A 36 14.93 -9.46 7.01
N SER A 37 14.41 -9.97 8.14
CA SER A 37 13.27 -10.89 8.21
C SER A 37 11.98 -10.32 7.61
N CYS A 38 11.82 -9.00 7.59
CA CYS A 38 10.65 -8.32 7.03
C CYS A 38 10.72 -8.08 5.50
N GLY A 39 11.77 -8.59 4.83
CA GLY A 39 11.96 -8.40 3.37
C GLY A 39 10.93 -9.12 2.50
N ASN A 40 10.40 -10.26 2.94
CA ASN A 40 9.53 -11.16 2.15
C ASN A 40 8.08 -11.24 2.65
N CYS A 41 7.61 -10.24 3.39
CA CYS A 41 6.26 -10.25 3.94
C CYS A 41 5.21 -9.79 2.91
N PRO A 42 4.11 -10.54 2.74
CA PRO A 42 3.06 -10.23 1.75
C PRO A 42 2.14 -9.06 2.15
N TYR A 43 2.25 -8.58 3.39
CA TYR A 43 1.53 -7.43 3.92
C TYR A 43 2.45 -6.22 4.02
N PRO A 44 1.90 -4.97 3.99
CA PRO A 44 2.69 -3.77 3.81
C PRO A 44 3.88 -3.76 4.76
N SER A 45 5.04 -3.46 4.19
CA SER A 45 6.33 -3.32 4.89
C SER A 45 6.36 -2.16 5.90
N HIS A 46 5.19 -1.58 6.16
CA HIS A 46 4.92 -0.44 6.99
C HIS A 46 3.84 -0.84 8.01
N GLY A 47 4.18 -0.83 9.29
CA GLY A 47 3.25 -1.15 10.38
C GLY A 47 3.96 -1.67 11.63
N PHE A 48 3.28 -1.63 12.77
CA PHE A 48 3.78 -2.07 14.08
C PHE A 48 4.49 -3.43 14.04
N GLN A 49 4.07 -4.33 13.14
CA GLN A 49 4.59 -5.70 13.03
C GLN A 49 6.09 -5.83 12.72
N CYS A 50 6.71 -4.88 12.01
CA CYS A 50 8.15 -4.95 11.68
C CYS A 50 9.01 -3.90 12.39
N TYR A 51 8.38 -3.00 13.14
CA TYR A 51 9.07 -1.99 13.96
C TYR A 51 9.13 -2.39 15.44
N THR A 52 8.54 -3.53 15.81
CA THR A 52 8.75 -4.16 17.12
C THR A 52 10.13 -4.79 17.20
N THR A 53 10.69 -4.86 18.42
CA THR A 53 12.01 -5.43 18.72
C THR A 53 12.17 -6.89 18.28
N GLU A 54 11.06 -7.60 18.09
CA GLU A 54 11.05 -9.03 17.77
C GLU A 54 11.20 -9.32 16.27
N GLY A 55 11.05 -8.33 15.38
CA GLY A 55 11.28 -8.51 13.94
C GLY A 55 10.44 -9.60 13.28
N ASP A 56 9.40 -10.08 13.96
CA ASP A 56 8.58 -11.22 13.56
C ASP A 56 7.34 -10.74 12.79
N CYS A 57 7.33 -11.05 11.49
CA CYS A 57 6.21 -10.77 10.61
C CYS A 57 4.93 -11.50 11.04
N LEU A 58 3.76 -10.95 10.70
CA LEU A 58 2.45 -11.57 10.98
C LEU A 58 2.38 -13.00 10.43
N LYS A 59 3.00 -13.25 9.27
CA LYS A 59 3.07 -14.59 8.67
C LYS A 59 3.80 -15.59 9.59
N THR A 60 4.91 -15.18 10.20
CA THR A 60 5.67 -16.01 11.14
C THR A 60 4.85 -16.30 12.39
N HIS A 61 4.14 -15.31 12.92
CA HIS A 61 3.22 -15.49 14.04
C HIS A 61 2.09 -16.46 13.70
N LEU A 62 1.41 -16.27 12.56
CA LEU A 62 0.34 -17.16 12.10
C LEU A 62 0.85 -18.59 11.92
N GLN A 63 2.04 -18.78 11.34
CA GLN A 63 2.65 -20.10 11.18
C GLN A 63 2.99 -20.75 12.53
N LYS A 64 3.52 -19.99 13.50
CA LYS A 64 3.74 -20.46 14.88
C LYS A 64 2.40 -20.92 15.50
N PHE A 65 1.33 -20.15 15.36
CA PHE A 65 0.00 -20.52 15.85
C PHE A 65 -0.57 -21.77 15.16
N GLU A 66 -0.45 -21.87 13.83
CA GLU A 66 -0.89 -23.07 13.10
C GLU A 66 -0.13 -24.32 13.53
N ASN A 67 1.20 -24.21 13.69
CA ASN A 67 2.04 -25.33 14.13
C ASN A 67 1.69 -25.77 15.55
N GLN A 68 1.44 -24.82 16.48
CA GLN A 68 0.98 -25.13 17.83
C GLN A 68 -0.39 -25.83 17.82
N ARG A 69 -1.32 -25.36 16.97
CA ARG A 69 -2.65 -25.99 16.80
C ARG A 69 -2.57 -27.39 16.20
N LYS A 70 -1.58 -27.66 15.34
CA LYS A 70 -1.31 -28.99 14.78
C LYS A 70 -0.67 -29.92 15.80
N ALA A 71 0.25 -29.41 16.63
CA ALA A 71 0.94 -30.18 17.67
C ALA A 71 0.01 -30.59 18.82
N GLY A 72 -0.95 -29.74 19.20
CA GLY A 72 -1.95 -30.04 20.24
C GLY A 72 -3.12 -30.95 19.82
N LYS A 73 -3.04 -31.58 18.64
CA LYS A 73 -4.06 -32.53 18.12
C LYS A 73 -3.60 -33.99 18.13
N THR A 74 -2.49 -34.28 18.79
CA THR A 74 -1.97 -35.63 19.07
C THR A 74 -2.08 -35.90 20.56
#